data_AF-A0A9X8DVJ2-F1
#
_entry.id   AF-A0A9X8DVJ2-F1
#
_cell.length_a   1.000
_cell.length_b   1.000
_cell.length_c   1.000
_cell.angle_alpha   90.00
_cell.angle_beta   90.00
_cell.angle_gamma   90.00
#
_symmetry.space_group_name_H-M   'P 1'
#
loop_
_entity.id
_entity.type
_entity.pdbx_description
1 polymer ?
#
loop_
_entity_poly.entity_id
_entity_poly.type
_entity_poly.pdbx_seq_one_letter_code
_entity_poly.pdbx_strand_id
1 'polypeptide(L)'
;MSSEVDGTSDVTLLSCVHGRDRRSQRAIAKRDLQAAIKYGTKEASIKDRWKYTFANIVYITDKTSRREITSFVQRVKVSKVTLEADALVQHEELKASLQLQPNLSTSHTVVVIDMSGSMREADVESFRSRSDAVFATVALDFVGKHLDDGSSINGTDVLTLIEMRDTATTVLFREPITNVLFNKLVSLKNKARPYFHGNYLPALAAVTDALVLDEDTSSAIAVVFLSDGQPSDATSPYGLAFAIRECVRSWGEKFGQRLHVSTIGFGARYVDFCVLKEMAAVATDAGAHGSFTNAQLSAHGLSSTLTDLRSSLSATRTSLITTGLDSLSRGNRVLRQVAREVQFMTLTNDVLADGKWDIYTTSVKKFQLNPTLTRRHGMHNWTPVAM
;
A
#
# COMPACT_ATOMS: atom_id res chain seq x y z
N MET A 1 -49.70 20.02 -15.12
CA MET A 1 -49.28 20.60 -13.83
C MET A 1 -47.79 20.34 -13.70
N SER A 2 -46.98 21.35 -14.01
CA SER A 2 -45.53 21.25 -13.95
C SER A 2 -45.10 21.27 -12.49
N SER A 3 -44.43 20.21 -12.03
CA SER A 3 -43.81 20.18 -10.71
C SER A 3 -42.59 21.10 -10.73
N GLU A 4 -42.71 22.29 -10.13
CA GLU A 4 -41.59 23.17 -9.84
C GLU A 4 -40.57 22.39 -8.98
N VAL A 5 -39.36 22.23 -9.51
CA VAL A 5 -38.23 21.68 -8.76
C VAL A 5 -37.58 22.87 -8.05
N ASP A 6 -37.99 23.13 -6.80
CA ASP A 6 -37.40 24.16 -5.94
C ASP A 6 -35.87 24.09 -5.95
N GLY A 7 -35.19 25.22 -5.85
CA GLY A 7 -33.73 25.28 -5.78
C GLY A 7 -33.21 24.77 -4.44
N THR A 8 -31.96 24.28 -4.38
CA THR A 8 -31.29 23.91 -3.11
C THR A 8 -31.15 25.11 -2.16
N SER A 9 -31.22 26.34 -2.71
CA SER A 9 -31.28 27.62 -2.00
C SER A 9 -32.52 27.81 -1.13
N ASP A 10 -33.61 27.09 -1.42
CA ASP A 10 -34.92 27.34 -0.79
C ASP A 10 -35.06 26.62 0.56
N VAL A 11 -34.09 25.75 0.90
CA VAL A 11 -34.02 25.08 2.20
C VAL A 11 -33.38 26.01 3.24
N THR A 12 -34.20 26.74 3.98
CA THR A 12 -33.72 27.58 5.09
C THR A 12 -33.27 26.71 6.27
N LEU A 13 -31.96 26.73 6.56
CA LEU A 13 -31.33 25.97 7.64
C LEU A 13 -30.57 26.85 8.63
N LEU A 14 -30.82 26.59 9.91
CA LEU A 14 -30.15 27.23 11.04
C LEU A 14 -29.05 26.30 11.58
N SER A 15 -27.80 26.76 11.60
CA SER A 15 -26.70 26.00 12.22
C SER A 15 -26.45 26.51 13.63
N CYS A 16 -26.39 25.59 14.60
CA CYS A 16 -25.89 25.94 15.94
C CYS A 16 -24.39 26.31 15.88
N VAL A 17 -23.89 26.97 16.94
CA VAL A 17 -22.47 27.33 17.08
C VAL A 17 -21.58 26.11 16.88
N HIS A 18 -21.88 25.02 17.58
CA HIS A 18 -21.16 23.74 17.43
C HIS A 18 -21.13 23.20 16.00
N GLY A 19 -22.27 23.18 15.29
CA GLY A 19 -22.34 22.72 13.91
C GLY A 19 -21.57 23.61 12.95
N ARG A 20 -21.61 24.94 13.16
CA ARG A 20 -20.84 25.91 12.39
C ARG A 20 -19.34 25.71 12.57
N ASP A 21 -18.89 25.55 13.82
CA ASP A 21 -17.48 25.31 14.14
C ASP A 21 -17.00 23.99 13.53
N ARG A 22 -17.81 22.92 13.58
CA ARG A 22 -17.48 21.64 12.94
C ARG A 22 -17.38 21.75 11.42
N ARG A 23 -18.26 22.52 10.77
CA ARG A 23 -18.17 22.77 9.32
C ARG A 23 -16.92 23.58 8.96
N SER A 24 -16.61 24.62 9.74
CA SER A 24 -15.41 25.43 9.54
C SER A 24 -14.12 24.62 9.73
N GLN A 25 -14.05 23.79 10.78
CA GLN A 25 -12.91 22.90 11.06
C GLN A 25 -12.68 21.84 9.97
N ARG A 26 -13.69 21.57 9.12
CA ARG A 26 -13.70 20.46 8.15
C ARG A 26 -13.91 20.92 6.71
N ALA A 27 -13.87 22.22 6.47
CA ALA A 27 -14.13 22.84 5.16
C ALA A 27 -15.45 22.42 4.48
N ILE A 28 -16.50 22.16 5.26
CA ILE A 28 -17.82 21.72 4.74
C ILE A 28 -18.70 22.94 4.45
N ALA A 29 -19.18 23.09 3.22
CA ALA A 29 -20.00 24.24 2.83
C ALA A 29 -21.45 24.09 3.33
N LYS A 30 -22.09 25.22 3.66
CA LYS A 30 -23.51 25.23 4.09
C LYS A 30 -24.46 24.70 3.00
N ARG A 31 -24.10 24.89 1.73
CA ARG A 31 -24.84 24.38 0.57
C ARG A 31 -24.90 22.84 0.56
N ASP A 32 -23.87 22.19 1.08
CA ASP A 32 -23.76 20.73 1.08
C ASP A 32 -24.73 20.12 2.10
N LEU A 33 -25.03 20.83 3.20
CA LEU A 33 -26.08 20.48 4.16
C LEU A 33 -27.49 20.58 3.52
N GLN A 34 -27.75 21.64 2.75
CA GLN A 34 -29.03 21.80 2.04
C GLN A 34 -29.22 20.71 0.99
N ALA A 35 -28.16 20.39 0.24
CA ALA A 35 -28.13 19.27 -0.69
C ALA A 35 -28.35 17.93 0.03
N ALA A 36 -27.75 17.73 1.20
CA ALA A 36 -27.92 16.51 1.99
C ALA A 36 -29.34 16.29 2.49
N ILE A 37 -30.05 17.34 2.89
CA ILE A 37 -31.45 17.22 3.33
C ILE A 37 -32.39 16.92 2.17
N LYS A 38 -32.07 17.43 0.98
CA LYS A 38 -32.90 17.28 -0.22
C LYS A 38 -32.63 15.97 -0.98
N TYR A 39 -31.38 15.56 -1.07
CA TYR A 39 -30.92 14.46 -1.92
C TYR A 39 -30.20 13.33 -1.15
N GLY A 40 -29.90 13.52 0.13
CA GLY A 40 -29.17 12.54 0.93
C GLY A 40 -30.05 11.45 1.54
N THR A 41 -29.38 10.38 1.98
CA THR A 41 -30.03 9.27 2.68
C THR A 41 -30.39 9.68 4.10
N LYS A 42 -31.68 9.62 4.44
CA LYS A 42 -32.22 9.99 5.76
C LYS A 42 -32.39 8.75 6.65
N GLU A 43 -31.83 8.81 7.85
CA GLU A 43 -31.91 7.76 8.88
C GLU A 43 -32.29 8.38 10.24
N ALA A 44 -32.97 7.61 11.09
CA ALA A 44 -33.21 8.02 12.47
C ALA A 44 -31.89 8.03 13.26
N SER A 45 -31.73 9.03 14.13
CA SER A 45 -30.59 9.19 15.04
C SER A 45 -31.06 9.30 16.49
N ILE A 46 -30.13 9.21 17.43
CA ILE A 46 -30.40 9.20 18.87
C ILE A 46 -31.15 10.49 19.29
N LYS A 47 -32.16 10.36 20.18
CA LYS A 47 -32.96 11.47 20.74
C LYS A 47 -33.79 12.24 19.68
N ASP A 48 -34.60 11.54 18.89
CA ASP A 48 -35.49 12.11 17.87
C ASP A 48 -34.79 13.02 16.84
N ARG A 49 -33.56 12.67 16.46
CA ARG A 49 -32.77 13.43 15.49
C ARG A 49 -32.77 12.74 14.15
N TRP A 50 -32.49 13.50 13.09
CA TRP A 50 -32.31 12.94 11.76
C TRP A 50 -30.85 12.98 11.34
N LYS A 51 -30.36 11.84 10.85
CA LYS A 51 -29.07 11.70 10.22
C LYS A 51 -29.29 11.74 8.70
N TYR A 52 -28.61 12.66 8.03
CA TYR A 52 -28.58 12.77 6.57
C TYR A 52 -27.17 12.44 6.09
N THR A 53 -27.06 11.56 5.10
CA THR A 53 -25.77 11.18 4.50
C THR A 53 -25.78 11.56 3.03
N PHE A 54 -24.82 12.39 2.61
CA PHE A 54 -24.72 12.87 1.23
C PHE A 54 -23.27 13.19 0.87
N ALA A 55 -22.79 12.70 -0.27
CA ALA A 55 -21.42 12.88 -0.74
C ALA A 55 -20.35 12.56 0.34
N ASN A 56 -20.53 11.43 1.04
CA ASN A 56 -19.70 11.02 2.19
C ASN A 56 -19.65 12.06 3.32
N ILE A 57 -20.66 12.92 3.48
CA ILE A 57 -20.82 13.79 4.64
C ILE A 57 -22.10 13.44 5.37
N VAL A 58 -21.98 13.21 6.67
CA VAL A 58 -23.08 12.97 7.59
C VAL A 58 -23.44 14.28 8.27
N TYR A 59 -24.71 14.65 8.24
CA TYR A 59 -25.29 15.78 8.93
C TYR A 59 -26.30 15.26 9.96
N ILE A 60 -26.21 15.73 11.20
CA ILE A 60 -27.20 15.47 12.23
C ILE A 60 -28.02 16.74 12.42
N THR A 61 -29.32 16.59 12.24
CA THR A 61 -30.30 17.66 12.42
C THR A 61 -31.23 17.34 13.59
N ASP A 62 -31.95 18.35 14.06
CA ASP A 62 -33.03 18.17 15.01
C ASP A 62 -34.23 17.42 14.40
N LYS A 63 -35.25 17.13 15.21
CA LYS A 63 -36.46 16.42 14.78
C LYS A 63 -37.17 17.06 13.59
N THR A 64 -36.99 18.37 13.38
CA THR A 64 -37.65 19.13 12.33
C THR A 64 -36.86 19.16 11.03
N SER A 65 -35.61 18.67 11.03
CA SER A 65 -34.66 18.80 9.90
C SER A 65 -34.37 20.25 9.49
N ARG A 66 -34.70 21.24 10.33
CA ARG A 66 -34.50 22.68 10.07
C ARG A 66 -33.26 23.24 10.76
N ARG A 67 -32.73 22.51 11.75
CA ARG A 67 -31.57 22.93 12.53
C ARG A 67 -30.44 21.90 12.48
N GLU A 68 -29.27 22.32 12.02
CA GLU A 68 -28.04 21.52 12.11
C GLU A 68 -27.52 21.52 13.54
N ILE A 69 -27.30 20.30 14.05
CA ILE A 69 -26.69 20.04 15.34
C ILE A 69 -25.18 19.79 15.15
N THR A 70 -24.80 18.93 14.23
CA THR A 70 -23.40 18.64 13.91
C THR A 70 -23.27 18.03 12.52
N SER A 71 -22.06 18.00 11.98
CA SER A 71 -21.77 17.40 10.67
C SER A 71 -20.35 16.83 10.64
N PHE A 72 -20.14 15.72 9.97
CA PHE A 72 -18.87 15.01 9.88
C PHE A 72 -18.77 14.20 8.59
N VAL A 73 -17.57 14.12 7.99
CA VAL A 73 -17.32 13.26 6.83
C VAL A 73 -17.48 11.78 7.25
N GLN A 74 -18.30 11.03 6.52
CA GLN A 74 -18.39 9.57 6.58
C GLN A 74 -17.04 8.99 6.16
N ARG A 75 -16.38 8.36 7.13
CA ARG A 75 -15.04 7.80 6.98
C ARG A 75 -15.04 6.65 5.97
N VAL A 76 -14.01 6.58 5.13
CA VAL A 76 -13.77 5.41 4.27
C VAL A 76 -13.67 4.17 5.14
N LYS A 77 -14.58 3.21 4.92
CA LYS A 77 -14.57 1.92 5.61
C LYS A 77 -13.88 0.90 4.73
N VAL A 78 -12.58 0.71 4.96
CA VAL A 78 -11.84 -0.41 4.37
C VAL A 78 -12.24 -1.69 5.12
N SER A 79 -12.91 -2.60 4.42
CA SER A 79 -13.35 -3.88 4.98
C SER A 79 -12.37 -4.97 4.60
N LYS A 80 -12.24 -5.98 5.47
CA LYS A 80 -11.47 -7.18 5.16
C LYS A 80 -12.10 -7.95 4.01
N VAL A 81 -11.27 -8.60 3.21
CA VAL A 81 -11.67 -9.59 2.21
C VAL A 81 -12.03 -10.89 2.94
N THR A 82 -13.07 -11.58 2.52
CA THR A 82 -13.40 -12.92 3.02
C THR A 82 -12.33 -13.90 2.53
N LEU A 83 -11.73 -14.65 3.45
CA LEU A 83 -10.69 -15.64 3.13
C LEU A 83 -11.23 -17.04 3.38
N GLU A 84 -11.00 -17.93 2.42
CA GLU A 84 -11.14 -19.38 2.62
C GLU A 84 -9.99 -19.90 3.49
N ALA A 85 -10.20 -21.03 4.16
CA ALA A 85 -9.18 -21.63 5.05
C ALA A 85 -7.87 -21.95 4.29
N ASP A 86 -7.99 -22.46 3.07
CA ASP A 86 -6.84 -22.81 2.22
C ASP A 86 -5.96 -21.61 1.88
N ALA A 87 -6.54 -20.41 1.74
CA ALA A 87 -5.79 -19.20 1.45
C ALA A 87 -4.85 -18.80 2.60
N LEU A 88 -5.21 -19.12 3.85
CA LEU A 88 -4.34 -18.90 5.00
C LEU A 88 -3.17 -19.88 5.03
N VAL A 89 -3.43 -21.16 4.71
CA VAL A 89 -2.41 -22.20 4.66
C VAL A 89 -1.39 -21.89 3.56
N GLN A 90 -1.87 -21.65 2.34
CA GLN A 90 -1.02 -21.29 1.19
C GLN A 90 -0.15 -20.07 1.47
N HIS A 91 -0.71 -19.07 2.17
CA HIS A 91 0.03 -17.86 2.53
C HIS A 91 1.18 -18.15 3.51
N GLU A 92 0.95 -18.96 4.55
CA GLU A 92 1.98 -19.30 5.52
C GLU A 92 3.05 -20.23 4.90
N GLU A 93 2.66 -21.15 4.01
CA GLU A 93 3.59 -21.98 3.23
C GLU A 93 4.48 -21.12 2.31
N LEU A 94 3.88 -20.17 1.58
CA LEU A 94 4.59 -19.24 0.73
C LEU A 94 5.56 -18.37 1.54
N LYS A 95 5.11 -17.86 2.68
CA LYS A 95 5.96 -17.09 3.60
C LYS A 95 7.15 -17.92 4.08
N ALA A 96 6.92 -19.15 4.53
CA ALA A 96 7.99 -20.04 4.99
C ALA A 96 8.99 -20.34 3.87
N SER A 97 8.51 -20.58 2.64
CA SER A 97 9.35 -20.80 1.46
C SER A 97 10.22 -19.58 1.13
N LEU A 98 9.64 -18.37 1.11
CA LEU A 98 10.36 -17.13 0.84
C LEU A 98 11.33 -16.72 1.96
N GLN A 99 11.11 -17.20 3.18
CA GLN A 99 12.05 -17.03 4.30
C GLN A 99 13.22 -18.01 4.21
N LEU A 100 12.95 -19.27 3.85
CA LEU A 100 13.98 -20.29 3.67
C LEU A 100 14.87 -19.99 2.45
N GLN A 101 14.26 -19.43 1.40
CA GLN A 101 14.92 -19.08 0.13
C GLN A 101 14.65 -17.61 -0.26
N PRO A 102 15.33 -16.63 0.38
CA PRO A 102 15.11 -15.21 0.11
C PRO A 102 15.32 -14.81 -1.36
N ASN A 103 16.16 -15.55 -2.09
CA ASN A 103 16.44 -15.36 -3.51
C ASN A 103 15.23 -15.62 -4.43
N LEU A 104 14.20 -16.33 -3.95
CA LEU A 104 12.94 -16.49 -4.69
C LEU A 104 12.18 -15.17 -4.76
N SER A 105 12.36 -14.26 -3.80
CA SER A 105 11.67 -12.99 -3.78
C SER A 105 12.07 -12.10 -4.97
N THR A 106 11.07 -11.57 -5.67
CA THR A 106 11.27 -10.74 -6.85
C THR A 106 11.35 -9.27 -6.52
N SER A 107 10.64 -8.86 -5.47
CA SER A 107 10.82 -7.56 -4.85
C SER A 107 10.58 -7.59 -3.35
N HIS A 108 11.28 -6.71 -2.64
CA HIS A 108 11.07 -6.48 -1.22
C HIS A 108 10.78 -5.00 -1.00
N THR A 109 9.59 -4.70 -0.47
CA THR A 109 9.20 -3.34 -0.10
C THR A 109 9.17 -3.20 1.43
N VAL A 110 10.04 -2.37 1.97
CA VAL A 110 10.06 -1.99 3.39
C VAL A 110 9.33 -0.67 3.53
N VAL A 111 8.20 -0.67 4.25
CA VAL A 111 7.40 0.53 4.52
C VAL A 111 7.59 0.92 5.98
N VAL A 112 8.10 2.13 6.21
CA VAL A 112 8.19 2.75 7.54
C VAL A 112 7.05 3.74 7.66
N ILE A 113 6.18 3.55 8.66
CA ILE A 113 5.06 4.45 8.95
C ILE A 113 5.32 5.16 10.27
N ASP A 114 5.34 6.48 10.23
CA ASP A 114 5.29 7.34 11.41
C ASP A 114 4.02 7.08 12.24
N MET A 115 4.25 6.80 13.51
CA MET A 115 3.24 6.54 14.52
C MET A 115 3.41 7.46 15.73
N SER A 116 3.99 8.65 15.52
CA SER A 116 4.08 9.73 16.49
C SER A 116 2.71 10.33 16.85
N GLY A 117 2.66 11.16 17.91
CA GLY A 117 1.42 11.75 18.40
C GLY A 117 0.65 12.60 17.37
N SER A 118 1.36 13.31 16.48
CA SER A 118 0.79 14.16 15.41
C SER A 118 0.00 13.36 14.37
N MET A 119 0.33 12.08 14.20
CA MET A 119 -0.37 11.19 13.27
C MET A 119 -1.81 10.85 13.70
N ARG A 120 -2.25 11.30 14.88
CA ARG A 120 -3.64 11.23 15.35
C ARG A 120 -4.55 12.32 14.78
N GLU A 121 -3.98 13.37 14.20
CA GLU A 121 -4.75 14.52 13.72
C GLU A 121 -5.74 14.11 12.63
N ALA A 122 -6.94 14.68 12.68
CA ALA A 122 -8.06 14.35 11.80
C ALA A 122 -8.24 15.39 10.68
N ASP A 123 -7.14 15.68 9.99
CA ASP A 123 -7.01 16.72 8.96
C ASP A 123 -6.79 16.16 7.54
N VAL A 124 -6.91 14.84 7.38
CA VAL A 124 -6.95 14.17 6.07
C VAL A 124 -8.40 13.92 5.68
N GLU A 125 -8.77 14.33 4.47
CA GLU A 125 -10.13 14.17 3.95
C GLU A 125 -10.56 12.69 3.95
N SER A 126 -11.79 12.42 4.41
CA SER A 126 -12.40 11.09 4.45
C SER A 126 -11.77 10.05 5.39
N PHE A 127 -10.76 10.39 6.18
CA PHE A 127 -10.10 9.48 7.14
C PHE A 127 -10.26 9.91 8.60
N ARG A 128 -10.01 8.97 9.53
CA ARG A 128 -10.14 9.24 10.98
C ARG A 128 -8.97 10.04 11.54
N SER A 129 -7.79 9.75 11.03
CA SER A 129 -6.52 10.35 11.41
C SER A 129 -5.55 10.25 10.23
N ARG A 130 -4.42 10.96 10.30
CA ARG A 130 -3.33 10.79 9.34
C ARG A 130 -2.87 9.34 9.23
N SER A 131 -2.66 8.67 10.37
CA SER A 131 -2.30 7.24 10.38
C SER A 131 -3.37 6.35 9.72
N ASP A 132 -4.66 6.65 9.95
CA ASP A 132 -5.77 5.92 9.35
C ASP A 132 -5.76 6.03 7.82
N ALA A 133 -5.41 7.20 7.30
CA ALA A 133 -5.22 7.44 5.88
C ALA A 133 -4.03 6.65 5.32
N VAL A 134 -2.86 6.74 5.96
CA VAL A 134 -1.65 6.04 5.49
C VAL A 134 -1.87 4.54 5.40
N PHE A 135 -2.36 3.91 6.48
CA PHE A 135 -2.63 2.47 6.46
C PHE A 135 -3.70 2.08 5.42
N ALA A 136 -4.73 2.89 5.25
CA ALA A 136 -5.77 2.62 4.25
C ALA A 136 -5.21 2.71 2.82
N THR A 137 -4.42 3.74 2.54
CA THR A 137 -3.80 3.94 1.22
C THR A 137 -2.78 2.84 0.91
N VAL A 138 -1.95 2.42 1.88
CA VAL A 138 -1.05 1.27 1.68
C VAL A 138 -1.86 -0.02 1.43
N ALA A 139 -2.92 -0.26 2.19
CA ALA A 139 -3.76 -1.45 1.98
C ALA A 139 -4.46 -1.45 0.61
N LEU A 140 -5.12 -0.35 0.24
CA LEU A 140 -5.92 -0.27 -0.98
C LEU A 140 -5.07 -0.08 -2.23
N ASP A 141 -4.16 0.89 -2.21
CA ASP A 141 -3.49 1.35 -3.42
C ASP A 141 -2.16 0.65 -3.68
N PHE A 142 -1.44 0.25 -2.62
CA PHE A 142 -0.21 -0.50 -2.79
C PHE A 142 -0.49 -2.01 -2.90
N VAL A 143 -1.21 -2.58 -1.94
CA VAL A 143 -1.52 -4.02 -1.93
C VAL A 143 -2.73 -4.35 -2.79
N GLY A 144 -3.88 -3.70 -2.57
CA GLY A 144 -5.14 -4.01 -3.26
C GLY A 144 -5.02 -3.92 -4.77
N LYS A 145 -4.58 -2.77 -5.31
CA LYS A 145 -4.35 -2.61 -6.75
C LYS A 145 -3.31 -3.58 -7.31
N HIS A 146 -2.31 -3.98 -6.52
CA HIS A 146 -1.34 -4.99 -6.98
C HIS A 146 -1.97 -6.38 -7.10
N LEU A 147 -2.91 -6.72 -6.20
CA LEU A 147 -3.69 -7.95 -6.29
C LEU A 147 -4.73 -7.93 -7.42
N ASP A 148 -5.24 -6.77 -7.79
CA ASP A 148 -6.16 -6.62 -8.93
C ASP A 148 -5.42 -6.68 -10.28
N ASP A 149 -4.15 -6.28 -10.31
CA ASP A 149 -3.28 -6.35 -11.48
C ASP A 149 -2.76 -7.79 -11.67
N GLY A 150 -3.61 -8.65 -12.23
CA GLY A 150 -3.37 -10.10 -12.43
C GLY A 150 -2.16 -10.49 -13.31
N SER A 151 -1.43 -9.52 -13.87
CA SER A 151 -0.15 -9.71 -14.55
C SER A 151 1.07 -9.59 -13.62
N SER A 152 0.88 -9.11 -12.39
CA SER A 152 1.94 -8.80 -11.42
C SER A 152 2.07 -9.81 -10.27
N ILE A 153 1.10 -10.72 -10.12
CA ILE A 153 1.04 -11.71 -9.04
C ILE A 153 1.94 -12.90 -9.38
N ASN A 154 3.21 -12.83 -9.02
CA ASN A 154 4.08 -14.01 -8.99
C ASN A 154 4.25 -14.58 -7.58
N GLY A 155 3.42 -14.15 -6.61
CA GLY A 155 3.49 -14.57 -5.20
C GLY A 155 4.82 -14.30 -4.48
N THR A 156 5.78 -13.69 -5.16
CA THR A 156 7.20 -13.60 -4.75
C THR A 156 7.58 -12.20 -4.27
N ASP A 157 6.64 -11.26 -4.36
CA ASP A 157 6.81 -9.91 -3.83
C ASP A 157 6.44 -9.91 -2.34
N VAL A 158 7.31 -9.33 -1.53
CA VAL A 158 7.18 -9.33 -0.06
C VAL A 158 7.19 -7.91 0.50
N LEU A 159 6.46 -7.70 1.59
CA LEU A 159 6.36 -6.44 2.29
C LEU A 159 6.80 -6.58 3.75
N THR A 160 7.71 -5.71 4.17
CA THR A 160 8.03 -5.48 5.57
C THR A 160 7.39 -4.16 6.01
N LEU A 161 6.74 -4.15 7.16
CA LEU A 161 6.11 -2.96 7.72
C LEU A 161 6.71 -2.65 9.09
N ILE A 162 7.22 -1.44 9.23
CA ILE A 162 7.84 -0.92 10.44
C ILE A 162 7.00 0.25 10.95
N GLU A 163 6.56 0.19 12.20
CA GLU A 163 5.98 1.33 12.90
C GLU A 163 7.10 2.14 13.57
N MET A 164 7.22 3.41 13.23
CA MET A 164 8.18 4.35 13.82
C MET A 164 7.53 5.10 14.98
N ARG A 165 8.11 4.99 16.18
CA ARG A 165 7.69 5.68 17.41
C ARG A 165 8.95 6.17 18.14
N ASP A 166 8.92 6.25 19.48
CA ASP A 166 10.12 6.43 20.31
C ASP A 166 11.18 5.35 20.01
N THR A 167 10.70 4.12 19.78
CA THR A 167 11.44 2.99 19.21
C THR A 167 10.77 2.56 17.91
N ALA A 168 11.46 1.74 17.10
CA ALA A 168 10.85 1.14 15.91
C ALA A 168 10.45 -0.31 16.17
N THR A 169 9.30 -0.70 15.62
CA THR A 169 8.79 -2.08 15.72
C THR A 169 8.43 -2.61 14.35
N THR A 170 9.08 -3.70 13.93
CA THR A 170 8.70 -4.44 12.73
C THR A 170 7.44 -5.27 13.01
N VAL A 171 6.30 -4.80 12.51
CA VAL A 171 4.98 -5.43 12.74
C VAL A 171 4.63 -6.48 11.70
N LEU A 172 5.21 -6.39 10.51
CA LEU A 172 5.18 -7.42 9.47
C LEU A 172 6.59 -7.55 8.92
N PHE A 173 7.07 -8.78 8.75
CA PHE A 173 8.40 -9.02 8.22
C PHE A 173 8.32 -9.94 7.00
N ARG A 174 8.76 -9.42 5.85
CA ARG A 174 8.77 -10.10 4.55
C ARG A 174 7.49 -10.87 4.28
N GLU A 175 6.36 -10.22 4.53
CA GLU A 175 5.04 -10.81 4.38
C GLU A 175 4.68 -10.86 2.89
N PRO A 176 4.33 -12.03 2.31
CA PRO A 176 3.97 -12.12 0.90
C PRO A 176 2.77 -11.23 0.56
N ILE A 177 2.79 -10.59 -0.61
CA ILE A 177 1.66 -9.75 -1.04
C ILE A 177 0.48 -10.62 -1.49
N THR A 178 -0.47 -10.82 -0.57
CA THR A 178 -1.70 -11.60 -0.77
C THR A 178 -2.90 -10.92 -0.12
N ASN A 179 -4.10 -11.47 -0.32
CA ASN A 179 -5.30 -11.05 0.43
C ASN A 179 -5.15 -11.22 1.95
N VAL A 180 -4.26 -12.10 2.42
CA VAL A 180 -3.93 -12.23 3.85
C VAL A 180 -3.15 -11.01 4.33
N LEU A 181 -2.14 -10.56 3.59
CA LEU A 181 -1.43 -9.32 3.88
C LEU A 181 -2.39 -8.13 3.89
N PHE A 182 -3.29 -8.03 2.90
CA PHE A 182 -4.32 -6.99 2.86
C PHE A 182 -5.14 -6.96 4.17
N ASN A 183 -5.63 -8.12 4.61
CA ASN A 183 -6.38 -8.24 5.85
C ASN A 183 -5.54 -7.94 7.11
N LYS A 184 -4.25 -8.27 7.11
CA LYS A 184 -3.29 -7.90 8.17
C LYS A 184 -3.15 -6.38 8.24
N LEU A 185 -2.97 -5.68 7.11
CA LEU A 185 -2.91 -4.21 7.05
C LEU A 185 -4.21 -3.54 7.52
N VAL A 186 -5.38 -4.03 7.09
CA VAL A 186 -6.68 -3.54 7.58
C VAL A 186 -6.82 -3.76 9.10
N SER A 187 -6.28 -4.86 9.63
CA SER A 187 -6.27 -5.11 11.08
C SER A 187 -5.37 -4.13 11.82
N LEU A 188 -4.18 -3.85 11.28
CA LEU A 188 -3.23 -2.88 11.84
C LEU A 188 -3.83 -1.47 11.83
N LYS A 189 -4.44 -1.04 10.72
CA LYS A 189 -5.21 0.22 10.63
C LYS A 189 -6.18 0.40 11.81
N ASN A 190 -6.94 -0.64 12.14
CA ASN A 190 -7.93 -0.59 13.22
C ASN A 190 -7.29 -0.56 14.63
N LYS A 191 -6.11 -1.18 14.78
CA LYS A 191 -5.33 -1.22 16.02
C LYS A 191 -4.39 -0.03 16.18
N ALA A 192 -4.11 0.72 15.12
CA ALA A 192 -3.19 1.85 15.09
C ALA A 192 -3.52 2.86 16.20
N ARG A 193 -2.56 3.10 17.09
CA ARG A 193 -2.63 4.12 18.13
C ARG A 193 -1.34 4.94 18.09
N PRO A 194 -1.27 6.01 17.29
CA PRO A 194 -0.09 6.85 17.26
C PRO A 194 0.07 7.59 18.59
N TYR A 195 1.30 7.75 19.07
CA TYR A 195 1.62 8.38 20.36
C TYR A 195 3.10 8.79 20.41
N PHE A 196 3.45 9.63 21.40
CA PHE A 196 4.82 10.09 21.68
C PHE A 196 5.56 10.62 20.43
N HIS A 197 6.85 10.31 20.30
CA HIS A 197 7.77 10.89 19.33
C HIS A 197 7.93 10.00 18.10
N GLY A 198 8.37 10.59 16.98
CA GLY A 198 8.73 9.89 15.75
C GLY A 198 10.25 9.89 15.60
N ASN A 199 10.93 8.87 16.13
CA ASN A 199 12.38 8.79 16.11
C ASN A 199 12.86 8.05 14.86
N TYR A 200 13.68 8.71 14.06
CA TYR A 200 14.15 8.20 12.78
C TYR A 200 15.26 7.18 12.97
N LEU A 201 16.20 7.38 13.89
CA LEU A 201 17.36 6.47 14.03
C LEU A 201 16.95 5.03 14.36
N PRO A 202 16.03 4.77 15.31
CA PRO A 202 15.54 3.41 15.53
C PRO A 202 14.85 2.83 14.30
N ALA A 203 14.11 3.65 13.53
CA ALA A 203 13.42 3.19 12.33
C ALA A 203 14.42 2.83 11.21
N LEU A 204 15.46 3.64 11.01
CA LEU A 204 16.53 3.34 10.06
C LEU A 204 17.32 2.08 10.47
N ALA A 205 17.56 1.87 11.77
CA ALA A 205 18.15 0.61 12.25
C ALA A 205 17.26 -0.59 11.91
N ALA A 206 15.95 -0.51 12.18
CA ALA A 206 15.00 -1.57 11.84
C ALA A 206 14.90 -1.82 10.32
N VAL A 207 15.03 -0.78 9.49
CA VAL A 207 15.12 -0.95 8.02
C VAL A 207 16.40 -1.70 7.66
N THR A 208 17.53 -1.32 8.26
CA THR A 208 18.82 -2.00 8.00
C THR A 208 18.73 -3.49 8.35
N ASP A 209 18.17 -3.82 9.51
CA ASP A 209 17.92 -5.21 9.93
C ASP A 209 16.99 -5.93 8.94
N ALA A 210 15.99 -5.24 8.41
CA ALA A 210 15.06 -5.82 7.46
C ALA A 210 15.69 -6.15 6.10
N LEU A 211 16.73 -5.41 5.71
CA LEU A 211 17.41 -5.54 4.42
C LEU A 211 18.54 -6.58 4.42
N VAL A 212 18.91 -7.15 5.58
CA VAL A 212 20.00 -8.14 5.71
C VAL A 212 19.81 -9.31 4.75
N LEU A 213 18.57 -9.80 4.60
CA LEU A 213 18.28 -10.93 3.71
C LEU A 213 18.31 -10.59 2.22
N ASP A 214 18.44 -9.32 1.83
CA ASP A 214 18.45 -8.89 0.43
C ASP A 214 19.85 -8.69 -0.15
N GLU A 215 20.89 -8.76 0.70
CA GLU A 215 22.30 -8.59 0.30
C GLU A 215 22.69 -9.59 -0.79
N ASP A 216 22.29 -10.85 -0.60
CA ASP A 216 22.62 -11.95 -1.52
C ASP A 216 21.54 -12.20 -2.59
N THR A 217 20.45 -11.42 -2.59
CA THR A 217 19.36 -11.63 -3.55
C THR A 217 19.59 -10.82 -4.83
N SER A 218 18.76 -11.04 -5.84
CA SER A 218 18.64 -10.18 -7.02
C SER A 218 17.25 -9.54 -7.09
N SER A 219 16.64 -9.28 -5.93
CA SER A 219 15.33 -8.63 -5.84
C SER A 219 15.45 -7.12 -6.11
N ALA A 220 14.38 -6.55 -6.65
CA ALA A 220 14.18 -5.11 -6.63
C ALA A 220 13.77 -4.69 -5.21
N ILE A 221 14.37 -3.63 -4.67
CA ILE A 221 14.19 -3.23 -3.27
C ILE A 221 13.59 -1.84 -3.24
N ALA A 222 12.58 -1.63 -2.38
CA ALA A 222 12.04 -0.32 -2.10
C ALA A 222 12.00 -0.06 -0.60
N VAL A 223 12.51 1.09 -0.16
CA VAL A 223 12.31 1.63 1.19
C VAL A 223 11.40 2.85 1.05
N VAL A 224 10.21 2.75 1.64
CA VAL A 224 9.22 3.84 1.69
C VAL A 224 9.20 4.41 3.10
N PHE A 225 9.68 5.64 3.28
CA PHE A 225 9.76 6.28 4.58
C PHE A 225 8.71 7.39 4.69
N LEU A 226 7.63 7.13 5.45
CA LEU A 226 6.49 8.04 5.61
C LEU A 226 6.55 8.74 6.97
N SER A 227 6.62 10.07 6.97
CA SER A 227 6.52 10.88 8.20
C SER A 227 5.76 12.18 7.99
N ASP A 228 5.10 12.66 9.04
CA ASP A 228 4.36 13.93 9.03
C ASP A 228 5.17 15.13 9.53
N GLY A 229 6.46 14.96 9.85
CA GLY A 229 7.30 16.06 10.33
C GLY A 229 8.80 15.78 10.38
N GLN A 230 9.47 16.48 11.29
CA GLN A 230 10.89 16.32 11.58
C GLN A 230 11.13 15.18 12.59
N PRO A 231 12.32 14.55 12.56
CA PRO A 231 12.70 13.58 13.59
C PRO A 231 12.64 14.20 14.98
N SER A 232 12.17 13.42 15.94
CA SER A 232 12.10 13.80 17.35
C SER A 232 13.23 13.21 18.19
N ASP A 233 14.23 12.59 17.54
CA ASP A 233 15.35 11.91 18.20
C ASP A 233 16.10 12.83 19.18
N ALA A 234 16.34 12.32 20.39
CA ALA A 234 17.07 13.03 21.45
C ALA A 234 18.61 13.02 21.24
N THR A 235 19.05 13.41 20.04
CA THR A 235 20.46 13.48 19.63
C THR A 235 20.79 14.89 19.17
N SER A 236 22.05 15.33 19.30
CA SER A 236 22.47 16.63 18.74
C SER A 236 22.10 16.72 17.24
N PRO A 237 21.63 17.87 16.73
CA PRO A 237 21.19 17.98 15.34
C PRO A 237 22.25 17.54 14.31
N TYR A 238 23.52 17.88 14.57
CA TYR A 238 24.64 17.48 13.72
C TYR A 238 24.89 15.96 13.73
N GLY A 239 24.88 15.34 14.92
CA GLY A 239 25.08 13.90 15.05
C GLY A 239 23.92 13.10 14.45
N LEU A 240 22.69 13.61 14.59
CA LEU A 240 21.49 13.02 14.01
C LEU A 240 21.56 13.04 12.47
N ALA A 241 21.81 14.23 11.89
CA ALA A 241 21.92 14.36 10.44
C ALA A 241 23.03 13.46 9.89
N PHE A 242 24.21 13.45 10.52
CA PHE A 242 25.31 12.58 10.12
C PHE A 242 24.91 11.09 10.14
N ALA A 243 24.34 10.60 11.25
CA ALA A 243 23.94 9.19 11.38
C ALA A 243 22.88 8.78 10.35
N ILE A 244 21.89 9.64 10.08
CA ILE A 244 20.88 9.39 9.05
C ILE A 244 21.54 9.30 7.66
N ARG A 245 22.42 10.25 7.33
CA ARG A 245 23.13 10.26 6.04
C ARG A 245 24.00 9.03 5.85
N GLU A 246 24.81 8.65 6.84
CA GLU A 246 25.68 7.47 6.74
C GLU A 246 24.84 6.20 6.57
N CYS A 247 23.73 6.07 7.31
CA CYS A 247 22.85 4.92 7.19
C CYS A 247 22.25 4.81 5.77
N VAL A 248 21.66 5.89 5.25
CA VAL A 248 21.06 5.88 3.91
C VAL A 248 22.12 5.73 2.81
N ARG A 249 23.29 6.36 2.96
CA ARG A 249 24.42 6.17 2.04
C ARG A 249 24.83 4.71 1.98
N SER A 250 24.95 4.05 3.13
CA SER A 250 25.34 2.64 3.20
C SER A 250 24.37 1.73 2.43
N TRP A 251 23.06 2.03 2.44
CA TRP A 251 22.09 1.29 1.64
C TRP A 251 22.29 1.54 0.14
N GLY A 252 22.48 2.80 -0.24
CA GLY A 252 22.71 3.18 -1.64
C GLY A 252 23.97 2.53 -2.21
N GLU A 253 25.09 2.59 -1.49
CA GLU A 253 26.35 1.95 -1.90
C GLU A 253 26.23 0.43 -1.98
N LYS A 254 25.46 -0.18 -1.07
CA LYS A 254 25.30 -1.63 -0.98
C LYS A 254 24.40 -2.20 -2.07
N PHE A 255 23.26 -1.57 -2.33
CA PHE A 255 22.23 -2.09 -3.23
C PHE A 255 22.21 -1.42 -4.61
N GLY A 256 22.79 -0.23 -4.74
CA GLY A 256 22.87 0.53 -5.99
C GLY A 256 21.52 0.69 -6.67
N GLN A 257 21.50 0.48 -7.99
CA GLN A 257 20.32 0.64 -8.86
C GLN A 257 19.17 -0.33 -8.54
N ARG A 258 19.37 -1.32 -7.66
CA ARG A 258 18.29 -2.20 -7.21
C ARG A 258 17.39 -1.52 -6.18
N LEU A 259 17.90 -0.50 -5.50
CA LEU A 259 17.24 0.15 -4.38
C LEU A 259 16.53 1.43 -4.82
N HIS A 260 15.27 1.53 -4.41
CA HIS A 260 14.48 2.77 -4.41
C HIS A 260 14.32 3.25 -2.98
N VAL A 261 14.77 4.47 -2.69
CA VAL A 261 14.51 5.14 -1.41
C VAL A 261 13.49 6.25 -1.67
N SER A 262 12.23 6.01 -1.33
CA SER A 262 11.16 6.98 -1.47
C SER A 262 10.77 7.53 -0.10
N THR A 263 10.99 8.82 0.08
CA THR A 263 10.63 9.53 1.31
C THR A 263 9.39 10.37 1.06
N ILE A 264 8.41 10.28 1.96
CA ILE A 264 7.11 10.88 1.77
C ILE A 264 6.77 11.74 2.98
N GLY A 265 6.71 13.06 2.75
CA GLY A 265 6.22 14.02 3.72
C GLY A 265 4.69 14.03 3.74
N PHE A 266 4.08 13.67 4.86
CA PHE A 266 2.63 13.61 5.06
C PHE A 266 2.13 14.67 6.03
N GLY A 267 2.54 15.91 5.80
CA GLY A 267 2.14 17.09 6.56
C GLY A 267 1.76 18.24 5.62
N ALA A 268 1.38 19.38 6.19
CA ALA A 268 1.04 20.56 5.40
C ALA A 268 2.24 21.09 4.61
N ARG A 269 1.99 21.93 3.59
CA ARG A 269 3.04 22.48 2.70
C ARG A 269 4.18 23.23 3.41
N TYR A 270 3.88 23.82 4.57
CA TYR A 270 4.82 24.62 5.35
C TYR A 270 5.63 23.80 6.36
N VAL A 271 5.33 22.50 6.52
CA VAL A 271 6.12 21.61 7.37
C VAL A 271 7.51 21.42 6.76
N ASP A 272 8.53 21.51 7.60
CA ASP A 272 9.90 21.27 7.17
C ASP A 272 10.20 19.77 7.06
N PHE A 273 10.53 19.35 5.85
CA PHE A 273 10.91 17.99 5.50
C PHE A 273 12.36 17.90 5.00
N CYS A 274 13.24 18.80 5.46
CA CYS A 274 14.65 18.84 5.06
C CYS A 274 15.34 17.48 5.22
N VAL A 275 15.12 16.79 6.33
CA VAL A 275 15.71 15.47 6.60
C VAL A 275 15.25 14.42 5.59
N LEU A 276 13.95 14.38 5.26
CA LEU A 276 13.43 13.44 4.25
C LEU A 276 14.01 13.74 2.86
N LYS A 277 14.06 15.02 2.48
CA LYS A 277 14.67 15.45 1.21
C LYS A 277 16.15 15.06 1.13
N GLU A 278 16.87 15.24 2.24
CA GLU A 278 18.29 14.88 2.32
C GLU A 278 18.51 13.37 2.22
N MET A 279 17.68 12.56 2.89
CA MET A 279 17.71 11.10 2.76
C MET A 279 17.57 10.67 1.29
N ALA A 280 16.60 11.23 0.56
CA ALA A 280 16.42 10.94 -0.85
C ALA A 280 17.63 11.39 -1.69
N ALA A 281 18.18 12.58 -1.45
CA ALA A 281 19.35 13.07 -2.16
C ALA A 281 20.58 12.17 -1.92
N VAL A 282 20.84 11.80 -0.66
CA VAL A 282 21.96 10.93 -0.29
C VAL A 282 21.84 9.54 -0.91
N ALA A 283 20.64 8.97 -0.97
CA ALA A 283 20.42 7.71 -1.65
C ALA A 283 20.79 7.79 -3.14
N THR A 284 20.40 8.88 -3.81
CA THR A 284 20.75 9.14 -5.22
C THR A 284 22.26 9.30 -5.41
N ASP A 285 22.91 10.10 -4.57
CA ASP A 285 24.36 10.33 -4.62
C ASP A 285 25.16 9.04 -4.38
N ALA A 286 24.61 8.12 -3.59
CA ALA A 286 25.18 6.81 -3.29
C ALA A 286 24.90 5.74 -4.38
N GLY A 287 24.18 6.10 -5.45
CA GLY A 287 23.94 5.22 -6.60
C GLY A 287 22.62 4.44 -6.58
N ALA A 288 21.70 4.74 -5.65
CA ALA A 288 20.32 4.23 -5.64
C ALA A 288 19.34 5.21 -6.31
N HIS A 289 18.07 4.83 -6.40
CA HIS A 289 16.99 5.72 -6.85
C HIS A 289 16.37 6.44 -5.67
N GLY A 290 16.78 7.68 -5.40
CA GLY A 290 16.19 8.50 -4.34
C GLY A 290 15.06 9.41 -4.85
N SER A 291 13.96 9.45 -4.11
CA SER A 291 12.85 10.38 -4.39
C SER A 291 12.25 10.95 -3.11
N PHE A 292 11.82 12.21 -3.18
CA PHE A 292 11.03 12.86 -2.13
C PHE A 292 9.74 13.41 -2.71
N THR A 293 8.62 13.09 -2.05
CA THR A 293 7.31 13.65 -2.38
C THR A 293 6.64 14.23 -1.13
N ASN A 294 6.09 15.44 -1.24
CA ASN A 294 5.18 15.96 -0.23
C ASN A 294 3.73 15.65 -0.65
N ALA A 295 3.09 14.73 0.08
CA ALA A 295 1.71 14.30 -0.17
C ALA A 295 0.66 15.28 0.38
N GLN A 296 1.06 16.32 1.11
CA GLN A 296 0.22 17.47 1.52
C GLN A 296 -1.08 17.06 2.22
N LEU A 297 -1.02 16.08 3.12
CA LEU A 297 -2.20 15.52 3.82
C LEU A 297 -3.29 15.00 2.85
N SER A 298 -2.89 14.59 1.64
CA SER A 298 -3.79 14.05 0.63
C SER A 298 -3.56 12.55 0.46
N ALA A 299 -4.61 11.76 0.70
CA ALA A 299 -4.60 10.34 0.40
C ALA A 299 -4.40 10.07 -1.10
N HIS A 300 -4.88 10.98 -1.97
CA HIS A 300 -4.64 10.91 -3.41
C HIS A 300 -3.16 11.14 -3.76
N GLY A 301 -2.52 12.13 -3.14
CA GLY A 301 -1.08 12.37 -3.33
C GLY A 301 -0.23 11.18 -2.88
N LEU A 302 -0.60 10.58 -1.75
CA LEU A 302 0.03 9.36 -1.26
C LEU A 302 -0.19 8.17 -2.23
N SER A 303 -1.42 7.98 -2.71
CA SER A 303 -1.80 6.96 -3.68
C SER A 303 -1.01 7.06 -4.99
N SER A 304 -0.89 8.27 -5.55
CA SER A 304 -0.09 8.53 -6.75
C SER A 304 1.37 8.14 -6.54
N THR A 305 1.97 8.58 -5.43
CA THR A 305 3.37 8.29 -5.12
C THR A 305 3.65 6.79 -5.01
N LEU A 306 2.75 6.04 -4.35
CA LEU A 306 2.88 4.58 -4.24
C LEU A 306 2.69 3.88 -5.60
N THR A 307 1.83 4.42 -6.47
CA THR A 307 1.62 3.90 -7.82
C THR A 307 2.86 4.11 -8.70
N ASP A 308 3.49 5.29 -8.60
CA ASP A 308 4.73 5.61 -9.30
C ASP A 308 5.87 4.70 -8.83
N LEU A 309 6.04 4.54 -7.51
CA LEU A 309 7.01 3.63 -6.91
C LEU A 309 6.83 2.20 -7.42
N ARG A 310 5.59 1.69 -7.44
CA ARG A 310 5.29 0.34 -7.94
C ARG A 310 5.68 0.17 -9.41
N SER A 311 5.46 1.21 -10.22
CA SER A 311 5.86 1.21 -11.63
C SER A 311 7.38 1.18 -11.78
N SER A 312 8.09 2.00 -11.00
CA SER A 312 9.56 1.99 -10.97
C SER A 312 10.13 0.64 -10.49
N LEU A 313 9.55 0.06 -9.45
CA LEU A 313 9.96 -1.25 -8.93
C LEU A 313 9.74 -2.37 -9.95
N SER A 314 8.63 -2.31 -10.70
CA SER A 314 8.35 -3.23 -11.80
C SER A 314 9.39 -3.09 -12.93
N ALA A 315 9.77 -1.85 -13.28
CA ALA A 315 10.80 -1.61 -14.29
C ALA A 315 12.18 -2.14 -13.85
N THR A 316 12.58 -1.90 -12.58
CA THR A 316 13.82 -2.46 -12.01
C THR A 316 13.80 -3.98 -12.02
N ARG A 317 12.68 -4.61 -11.64
CA ARG A 317 12.51 -6.06 -11.71
C ARG A 317 12.69 -6.57 -13.15
N THR A 318 12.06 -5.93 -14.13
CA THR A 318 12.23 -6.30 -15.55
C THR A 318 13.69 -6.16 -15.96
N SER A 319 14.36 -5.08 -15.59
CA SER A 319 15.78 -4.84 -15.88
C SER A 319 16.68 -5.91 -15.27
N LEU A 320 16.43 -6.32 -14.01
CA LEU A 320 17.21 -7.36 -13.35
C LEU A 320 17.04 -8.74 -14.01
N ILE A 321 15.85 -9.02 -14.54
CA ILE A 321 15.60 -10.23 -15.31
C ILE A 321 16.34 -10.17 -16.65
N THR A 322 16.24 -9.05 -17.39
CA THR A 322 16.87 -8.92 -18.72
C THR A 322 18.40 -8.85 -18.67
N THR A 323 18.99 -8.11 -17.72
CA THR A 323 20.45 -8.07 -17.55
C THR A 323 21.01 -9.37 -16.95
N GLY A 324 20.21 -10.07 -16.13
CA GLY A 324 20.53 -11.43 -15.69
C GLY A 324 20.67 -12.40 -16.88
N LEU A 325 19.84 -12.23 -17.92
CA LEU A 325 19.94 -12.97 -19.19
C LEU A 325 21.19 -12.62 -20.01
N ASP A 326 21.61 -11.35 -20.04
CA ASP A 326 22.82 -10.94 -20.80
C ASP A 326 24.13 -11.42 -20.15
N SER A 327 24.16 -11.54 -18.81
CA SER A 327 25.31 -12.07 -18.07
C SER A 327 25.56 -13.57 -18.28
N LEU A 328 24.65 -14.29 -18.93
CA LEU A 328 24.84 -15.69 -19.35
C LEU A 328 25.97 -15.89 -20.37
N SER A 329 26.49 -14.80 -20.95
CA SER A 329 27.66 -14.84 -21.83
C SER A 329 29.01 -14.86 -21.10
N ARG A 330 29.05 -14.56 -19.79
CA ARG A 330 30.30 -14.57 -18.98
C ARG A 330 30.06 -15.10 -17.56
N GLY A 331 30.11 -16.43 -17.43
CA GLY A 331 30.45 -17.12 -16.18
C GLY A 331 29.31 -17.33 -15.18
N ASN A 332 28.90 -18.59 -15.04
CA ASN A 332 28.15 -19.21 -13.94
C ASN A 332 27.39 -18.28 -12.97
N ARG A 333 26.19 -17.85 -13.39
CA ARG A 333 25.10 -17.52 -12.48
C ARG A 333 23.92 -18.42 -12.82
N VAL A 334 23.40 -19.14 -11.83
CA VAL A 334 22.28 -20.08 -11.98
C VAL A 334 21.08 -19.33 -12.58
N LEU A 335 20.63 -19.79 -13.74
CA LEU A 335 19.45 -19.27 -14.43
C LEU A 335 18.26 -19.20 -13.46
N ARG A 336 17.75 -18.01 -13.24
CA ARG A 336 16.43 -17.81 -12.62
C ARG A 336 15.40 -18.18 -13.68
N GLN A 337 14.94 -19.44 -13.69
CA GLN A 337 13.67 -19.77 -14.33
C GLN A 337 12.57 -19.13 -13.48
N VAL A 338 12.28 -17.85 -13.73
CA VAL A 338 11.00 -17.27 -13.29
C VAL A 338 9.96 -17.90 -14.21
N ALA A 339 9.31 -18.96 -13.75
CA ALA A 339 8.09 -19.41 -14.36
C ALA A 339 7.14 -18.21 -14.33
N ARG A 340 6.76 -17.68 -15.50
CA ARG A 340 5.59 -16.81 -15.57
C ARG A 340 4.43 -17.71 -15.16
N GLU A 341 3.81 -17.44 -14.03
CA GLU A 341 2.53 -18.05 -13.69
C GLU A 341 1.45 -17.11 -14.19
N VAL A 342 0.61 -17.61 -15.11
CA VAL A 342 -0.54 -16.87 -15.63
C VAL A 342 -1.77 -17.68 -15.33
N GLN A 343 -2.67 -17.12 -14.54
CA GLN A 343 -3.95 -17.76 -14.24
C GLN A 343 -4.90 -17.55 -15.42
N PHE A 344 -5.16 -18.61 -16.18
CA PHE A 344 -6.13 -18.58 -17.28
C PHE A 344 -7.52 -19.00 -16.75
N MET A 345 -8.54 -18.16 -16.94
CA MET A 345 -9.93 -18.58 -16.72
C MET A 345 -10.39 -19.59 -17.78
N THR A 346 -9.86 -19.48 -19.01
CA THR A 346 -10.12 -20.41 -20.11
C THR A 346 -8.80 -20.64 -20.86
N LEU A 347 -8.38 -21.89 -20.99
CA LEU A 347 -7.23 -22.27 -21.81
C LEU A 347 -7.57 -22.05 -23.29
N THR A 348 -6.94 -21.07 -23.93
CA THR A 348 -7.05 -20.85 -25.38
C THR A 348 -6.08 -21.75 -26.14
N ASN A 349 -6.44 -22.14 -27.36
CA ASN A 349 -5.59 -22.99 -28.21
C ASN A 349 -4.21 -22.36 -28.50
N ASP A 350 -4.12 -21.04 -28.51
CA ASP A 350 -2.86 -20.32 -28.75
C ASP A 350 -1.86 -20.50 -27.60
N VAL A 351 -2.34 -20.56 -26.35
CA VAL A 351 -1.52 -20.81 -25.15
C VAL A 351 -1.05 -22.27 -25.13
N LEU A 352 -1.92 -23.19 -25.56
CA LEU A 352 -1.62 -24.62 -25.65
C LEU A 352 -0.61 -24.95 -26.76
N ALA A 353 -0.57 -24.15 -27.83
CA ALA A 353 0.30 -24.39 -28.99
C ALA A 353 1.75 -23.90 -28.79
N ASP A 354 1.97 -22.93 -27.90
CA ASP A 354 3.31 -22.36 -27.66
C ASP A 354 4.28 -23.34 -26.95
N GLY A 355 3.75 -24.36 -26.26
CA GLY A 355 4.56 -25.45 -25.68
C GLY A 355 5.54 -25.04 -24.57
N LYS A 356 5.45 -23.80 -24.08
CA LYS A 356 6.36 -23.19 -23.07
C LYS A 356 5.82 -23.17 -21.65
N TRP A 357 4.65 -23.77 -21.41
CA TRP A 357 3.91 -23.64 -20.15
C TRP A 357 3.73 -25.00 -19.47
N ASP A 358 4.10 -25.08 -18.19
CA ASP A 358 3.66 -26.16 -17.30
C ASP A 358 2.23 -25.85 -16.83
N ILE A 359 1.27 -26.75 -17.11
CA ILE A 359 -0.16 -26.53 -16.82
C ILE A 359 -0.55 -27.34 -15.58
N TYR A 360 -1.09 -26.66 -14.57
CA TYR A 360 -1.58 -27.26 -13.33
C TYR A 360 -3.10 -27.21 -13.30
N THR A 361 -3.75 -28.38 -13.18
CA THR A 361 -5.19 -28.49 -12.94
C THR A 361 -5.45 -28.71 -11.45
N THR A 362 -6.64 -28.33 -10.96
CA THR A 362 -7.05 -28.46 -9.54
C THR A 362 -6.93 -29.87 -8.97
N SER A 363 -6.85 -30.89 -9.82
CA SER A 363 -6.34 -32.21 -9.48
C SER A 363 -4.88 -32.33 -9.91
N VAL A 364 -3.96 -32.31 -8.93
CA VAL A 364 -2.51 -32.26 -9.15
C VAL A 364 -2.02 -33.50 -9.90
N LYS A 365 -1.79 -33.35 -11.20
CA LYS A 365 -0.91 -34.18 -12.04
C LYS A 365 -0.16 -33.23 -12.97
N LYS A 366 1.16 -33.26 -12.95
CA LYS A 366 1.97 -32.52 -13.93
C LYS A 366 1.74 -33.15 -15.31
N PHE A 367 1.31 -32.39 -16.31
CA PHE A 367 1.16 -32.88 -17.68
C PHE A 367 2.32 -32.37 -18.54
N GLN A 368 2.99 -33.27 -19.26
CA GLN A 368 3.99 -32.91 -20.26
C GLN A 368 3.48 -33.21 -21.67
N LEU A 369 3.80 -32.33 -22.62
CA LEU A 369 3.48 -32.53 -24.03
C LEU A 369 4.37 -33.66 -24.55
N ASN A 370 3.76 -34.74 -25.06
CA ASN A 370 4.51 -35.83 -25.67
C ASN A 370 4.51 -35.65 -27.20
N PRO A 371 5.61 -35.19 -27.82
CA PRO A 371 5.66 -34.91 -29.25
C PRO A 371 5.58 -36.16 -30.13
N THR A 372 5.62 -37.38 -29.54
CA THR A 372 5.61 -38.64 -30.30
C THR A 372 4.22 -39.27 -30.47
N LEU A 373 3.20 -38.76 -29.76
CA LEU A 373 1.82 -39.24 -29.89
C LEU A 373 1.08 -38.45 -30.98
N THR A 374 0.93 -39.05 -32.16
CA THR A 374 0.02 -38.55 -33.19
C THR A 374 -1.42 -38.88 -32.83
N ARG A 375 -2.33 -37.91 -33.00
CA ARG A 375 -3.79 -38.01 -32.77
C ARG A 375 -4.33 -39.32 -33.34
N ARG A 376 -4.53 -40.33 -32.48
CA ARG A 376 -5.43 -41.44 -32.75
C ARG A 376 -6.53 -41.39 -31.71
N HIS A 377 -7.75 -41.14 -32.20
CA HIS A 377 -9.02 -41.17 -31.49
C HIS A 377 -9.06 -40.51 -30.10
N GLY A 378 -9.32 -39.20 -30.08
CA GLY A 378 -9.93 -38.52 -28.93
C GLY A 378 -9.08 -38.34 -27.67
N MET A 379 -7.87 -38.89 -27.60
CA MET A 379 -6.94 -38.64 -26.49
C MET A 379 -6.01 -37.46 -26.81
N HIS A 380 -5.93 -36.51 -25.89
CA HIS A 380 -5.05 -35.34 -25.97
C HIS A 380 -3.57 -35.76 -25.90
N ASN A 381 -2.67 -35.05 -26.60
CA ASN A 381 -1.21 -35.32 -26.67
C ASN A 381 -0.43 -35.09 -25.36
N TRP A 382 -1.14 -35.07 -24.23
CA TRP A 382 -0.64 -34.72 -22.92
C TRP A 382 -0.64 -35.97 -22.05
N THR A 383 0.55 -36.42 -21.67
CA THR A 383 0.71 -37.56 -20.76
C THR A 383 0.90 -37.06 -19.34
N PRO A 384 0.12 -37.54 -18.36
CA PRO A 384 0.38 -37.25 -16.96
C PRO A 384 1.73 -37.85 -16.57
N VAL A 385 2.59 -37.04 -15.98
CA VAL A 385 3.84 -37.49 -15.38
C VAL A 385 3.53 -37.80 -13.92
N ALA A 386 3.74 -39.05 -13.51
CA ALA A 386 3.75 -39.38 -12.09
C ALA A 386 4.95 -38.66 -11.46
N MET A 387 4.70 -37.89 -10.38
CA MET A 387 5.79 -37.43 -9.52
C MET A 387 6.40 -38.60 -8.77
#